data_AF-A0A5Q4GMV4-F1
#
_entry.id   AF-A0A5Q4GMV4-F1
#
_cell.length_a   1.000
_cell.length_b   1.000
_cell.length_c   1.000
_cell.angle_alpha   90.00
_cell.angle_beta   90.00
_cell.angle_gamma   90.00
#
_symmetry.space_group_name_H-M   'P 1'
#
loop_
_entity.id
_entity.type
_entity.pdbx_description
1 polymer ?
#
loop_
_entity_poly.entity_id
_entity_poly.type
_entity_poly.pdbx_seq_one_letter_code
_entity_poly.pdbx_strand_id
1 'polypeptide(L)'
;MNAAATMVRLIRVFVSSPGDVQAERDVVDEVVAAINRTDGDAGGFRLETFRWEANVTPQIGPRPQKVVDQQTPEYDVYLGMMSTRFGTPTGRYGSGTEKEFKDALKQWKSAGQPWITFYFDDAPKSLSKPQEIE
;
A
#
# COMPACT_ATOMS: atom_id res chain seq x y z
N MET A 1 -17.74 -9.04 -35.81
CA MET A 1 -16.40 -9.50 -35.40
C MET A 1 -16.43 -9.64 -33.89
N ASN A 2 -16.36 -10.86 -33.36
CA ASN A 2 -16.26 -11.05 -31.91
C ASN A 2 -14.82 -10.73 -31.50
N ALA A 3 -14.63 -9.67 -30.70
CA ALA A 3 -13.37 -9.46 -30.02
C ALA A 3 -13.14 -10.68 -29.12
N ALA A 4 -12.05 -11.42 -29.35
CA ALA A 4 -11.63 -12.45 -28.40
C ALA A 4 -11.33 -11.75 -27.07
N ALA A 5 -11.87 -12.28 -25.96
CA ALA A 5 -11.56 -11.76 -24.64
C ALA A 5 -10.06 -11.98 -24.36
N THR A 6 -9.31 -10.90 -24.25
CA THR A 6 -7.90 -10.96 -23.85
C THR A 6 -7.84 -11.21 -22.35
N MET A 7 -7.22 -12.32 -21.95
CA MET A 7 -6.92 -12.60 -20.54
C MET A 7 -5.74 -11.71 -20.11
N VAL A 8 -5.98 -10.84 -19.13
CA VAL A 8 -4.96 -9.96 -18.55
C VAL A 8 -4.68 -10.42 -17.11
N ARG A 9 -3.42 -10.61 -16.76
CA ARG A 9 -3.03 -10.94 -15.38
C ARG A 9 -3.09 -9.68 -14.52
N LEU A 10 -3.95 -9.68 -13.51
CA LEU A 10 -3.95 -8.62 -12.50
C LEU A 10 -2.85 -8.88 -11.47
N ILE A 11 -2.08 -7.84 -11.15
CA ILE A 11 -1.04 -7.84 -10.12
C ILE A 11 -1.40 -6.71 -9.15
N ARG A 12 -1.74 -7.05 -7.91
CA ARG A 12 -2.14 -6.06 -6.91
C ARG A 12 -0.96 -5.58 -6.08
N VAL A 13 -0.86 -4.27 -5.95
CA VAL A 13 0.19 -3.57 -5.20
C VAL A 13 -0.46 -2.90 -3.99
N PHE A 14 -0.23 -3.47 -2.80
CA PHE A 14 -0.66 -2.86 -1.55
C PHE A 14 0.32 -1.76 -1.15
N VAL A 15 -0.13 -0.51 -1.18
CA VAL A 15 0.68 0.66 -0.85
C VAL A 15 0.42 1.05 0.60
N SER A 16 1.43 0.85 1.44
CA SER A 16 1.39 1.13 2.88
C SER A 16 2.35 2.24 3.24
N SER A 17 1.83 3.29 3.88
CA SER A 17 2.67 4.38 4.37
C SER A 17 1.93 5.30 5.35
N PRO A 18 2.65 6.09 6.15
CA PRO A 18 2.06 7.19 6.91
C PRO A 18 1.53 8.31 6.00
N GLY A 19 0.81 9.28 6.58
CA GLY A 19 0.18 10.37 5.81
C GLY A 19 1.12 11.50 5.37
N ASP A 20 2.40 11.51 5.77
CA ASP A 20 3.39 12.54 5.40
C ASP A 20 4.16 12.23 4.10
N VAL A 21 3.74 11.19 3.36
CA VAL A 21 4.31 10.82 2.05
C VAL A 21 3.28 10.88 0.92
N GLN A 22 2.37 11.85 0.97
CA GLN A 22 1.30 11.99 -0.03
C GLN A 22 1.86 12.21 -1.45
N ALA A 23 2.90 13.02 -1.60
CA ALA A 23 3.50 13.28 -2.92
C ALA A 23 4.07 11.99 -3.54
N GLU A 24 4.72 11.16 -2.73
CA GLU A 24 5.27 9.88 -3.16
C GLU A 24 4.15 8.89 -3.53
N ARG A 25 3.04 8.89 -2.78
CA ARG A 25 1.84 8.09 -3.11
C ARG A 25 1.21 8.51 -4.44
N ASP A 26 1.23 9.79 -4.79
CA ASP A 26 0.72 10.28 -6.07
C ASP A 26 1.66 9.85 -7.22
N VAL A 27 2.98 9.92 -7.01
CA VAL A 27 3.97 9.40 -7.97
C VAL A 27 3.80 7.90 -8.21
N VAL A 28 3.45 7.11 -7.19
CA VAL A 28 3.16 5.67 -7.36
C VAL A 28 2.04 5.45 -8.37
N ASP A 29 0.95 6.21 -8.31
CA ASP A 29 -0.15 6.07 -9.27
C ASP A 29 0.27 6.44 -10.70
N GLU A 30 1.08 7.49 -10.85
CA GLU A 30 1.63 7.91 -12.15
C GLU A 30 2.52 6.82 -12.75
N VAL A 31 3.43 6.25 -11.95
CA VAL A 31 4.32 5.16 -12.36
C VAL A 31 3.54 3.92 -12.71
N VAL A 32 2.54 3.54 -11.90
CA VAL A 32 1.66 2.41 -12.19
C VAL A 32 0.90 2.64 -13.50
N ALA A 33 0.37 3.84 -13.74
CA ALA A 33 -0.28 4.17 -14.99
C ALA A 33 0.69 4.11 -16.19
N ALA A 34 1.93 4.55 -16.01
CA ALA A 34 2.96 4.47 -17.05
C ALA A 34 3.35 3.03 -17.38
N ILE A 35 3.72 2.21 -16.38
CA ILE A 35 4.07 0.79 -16.54
C ILE A 35 2.95 0.06 -17.26
N ASN A 36 1.70 0.33 -16.88
CA ASN A 36 0.61 -0.38 -17.50
C ASN A 36 0.41 -0.03 -18.98
N ARG A 37 0.66 1.21 -19.40
CA ARG A 37 0.59 1.62 -20.83
C ARG A 37 1.77 1.08 -21.66
N THR A 38 2.88 0.72 -21.01
CA THR A 38 4.08 0.21 -21.67
C THR A 38 4.16 -1.30 -21.50
N ASP A 39 4.75 -1.74 -20.39
CA ASP A 39 5.10 -3.13 -20.13
C ASP A 39 3.86 -3.97 -19.81
N GLY A 40 2.83 -3.38 -19.20
CA GLY A 40 1.57 -4.05 -18.92
C GLY A 40 0.85 -4.47 -20.19
N ASP A 41 0.66 -3.54 -21.13
CA ASP A 41 0.03 -3.81 -22.42
C ASP A 41 0.86 -4.80 -23.26
N ALA A 42 2.18 -4.66 -23.29
CA ALA A 42 3.06 -5.58 -24.02
C ALA A 42 3.16 -6.97 -23.37
N GLY A 43 3.09 -7.04 -22.03
CA GLY A 43 3.27 -8.24 -21.22
C GLY A 43 1.97 -8.94 -20.81
N GLY A 44 0.81 -8.40 -21.16
CA GLY A 44 -0.49 -8.97 -20.81
C GLY A 44 -0.80 -8.94 -19.30
N PHE A 45 -0.35 -7.90 -18.59
CA PHE A 45 -0.64 -7.73 -17.16
C PHE A 45 -1.11 -6.30 -16.84
N ARG A 46 -1.72 -6.15 -15.67
CA ARG A 46 -2.15 -4.88 -15.14
C ARG A 46 -1.80 -4.78 -13.67
N LEU A 47 -1.11 -3.71 -13.29
CA LEU A 47 -0.91 -3.29 -11.91
C LEU A 47 -2.13 -2.53 -11.42
N GLU A 48 -2.61 -2.89 -10.24
CA GLU A 48 -3.69 -2.23 -9.50
C GLU A 48 -3.19 -1.86 -8.11
N THR A 49 -3.20 -0.57 -7.78
CA THR A 49 -2.84 -0.10 -6.44
C THR A 49 -4.02 -0.26 -5.49
N PHE A 50 -3.72 -0.70 -4.27
CA PHE A 50 -4.65 -0.67 -3.15
C PHE A 50 -4.10 0.25 -2.06
N ARG A 51 -4.87 1.27 -1.69
CA ARG A 51 -4.61 2.24 -0.62
C ARG A 51 -5.84 2.36 0.25
N TRP A 52 -5.69 2.35 1.58
CA TRP A 52 -6.86 2.37 2.45
C TRP A 52 -7.68 3.66 2.28
N GLU A 53 -7.05 4.80 2.01
CA GLU A 53 -7.76 6.08 1.80
C GLU A 53 -8.66 6.08 0.56
N ALA A 54 -8.27 5.31 -0.47
CA ALA A 54 -8.95 5.27 -1.75
C ALA A 54 -9.92 4.08 -1.86
N ASN A 55 -9.65 2.99 -1.14
CA ASN A 55 -10.28 1.69 -1.41
C ASN A 55 -11.03 1.09 -0.21
N VAL A 56 -10.91 1.65 1.00
CA VAL A 56 -11.63 1.16 2.18
C VAL A 56 -12.88 1.99 2.42
N THR A 57 -14.03 1.31 2.51
CA THR A 57 -15.30 1.96 2.87
C THR A 57 -15.40 2.11 4.39
N PRO A 58 -15.69 3.31 4.93
CA PRO A 58 -15.85 3.49 6.37
C PRO A 58 -17.00 2.64 6.95
N GLN A 59 -16.84 2.19 8.19
CA GLN A 59 -17.85 1.39 8.91
C GLN A 59 -17.99 1.85 10.37
N ILE A 60 -19.23 2.03 10.83
CA ILE A 60 -19.53 2.37 12.23
C ILE A 60 -19.32 1.15 13.13
N GLY A 61 -18.63 1.33 14.26
CA GLY A 61 -18.51 0.35 15.35
C GLY A 61 -17.10 -0.23 15.52
N PRO A 62 -16.53 -0.93 14.53
CA PRO A 62 -15.16 -1.45 14.62
C PRO A 62 -14.11 -0.35 14.71
N ARG A 63 -12.93 -0.68 15.24
CA ARG A 63 -11.76 0.21 15.20
C ARG A 63 -11.31 0.43 13.74
N PRO A 64 -10.78 1.61 13.37
CA PRO A 64 -10.36 1.92 12.00
C PRO A 64 -9.47 0.85 11.38
N GLN A 65 -8.43 0.39 12.08
CA GLN A 65 -7.53 -0.64 11.57
C GLN A 65 -8.24 -1.97 11.27
N LYS A 66 -9.25 -2.34 12.06
CA LYS A 66 -10.03 -3.56 11.81
C LYS A 66 -10.85 -3.45 10.53
N VAL A 67 -11.36 -2.27 10.21
CA VAL A 67 -12.11 -2.01 8.98
C VAL A 67 -11.19 -2.13 7.76
N VAL A 68 -9.99 -1.57 7.85
CA VAL A 68 -8.95 -1.70 6.81
C VAL A 68 -8.60 -3.18 6.60
N ASP A 69 -8.24 -3.88 7.67
CA ASP A 69 -7.83 -5.30 7.60
C ASP A 69 -8.89 -6.20 6.96
N GLN A 70 -10.17 -5.93 7.19
CA GLN A 70 -11.28 -6.71 6.63
C GLN A 70 -11.54 -6.43 5.16
N GLN A 71 -11.06 -5.31 4.64
CA GLN A 71 -11.27 -4.86 3.26
C GLN A 71 -10.02 -4.93 2.40
N THR A 72 -8.84 -5.14 2.99
CA THR A 72 -7.60 -5.38 2.25
C THR A 72 -7.71 -6.70 1.46
N PRO A 73 -7.68 -6.67 0.12
CA PRO A 73 -7.70 -7.88 -0.70
C PRO A 73 -6.37 -8.62 -0.58
N GLU A 74 -6.30 -9.83 -1.13
CA GLU A 74 -5.00 -10.46 -1.38
C GLU A 74 -4.18 -9.60 -2.35
N TYR A 75 -2.88 -9.50 -2.11
CA TYR A 75 -1.96 -8.69 -2.92
C TYR A 75 -0.70 -9.48 -3.27
N ASP A 76 -0.13 -9.16 -4.44
CA ASP A 76 1.07 -9.78 -4.97
C ASP A 76 2.33 -9.03 -4.53
N VAL A 77 2.21 -7.72 -4.33
CA VAL A 77 3.31 -6.82 -3.95
C VAL A 77 2.90 -5.99 -2.74
N TYR A 78 3.75 -5.97 -1.72
CA TYR A 78 3.73 -4.97 -0.65
C TYR A 78 4.72 -3.86 -0.99
N LEU A 79 4.24 -2.61 -1.01
CA LEU A 79 5.05 -1.40 -1.18
C LEU A 79 4.94 -0.54 0.08
N GLY A 80 5.99 -0.59 0.91
CA GLY A 80 6.14 0.28 2.08
C GLY A 80 6.86 1.59 1.73
N MET A 81 6.37 2.71 2.21
CA MET A 81 7.08 4.00 2.15
C MET A 81 7.05 4.70 3.50
N MET A 82 8.17 5.26 3.93
CA MET A 82 8.27 6.03 5.17
C MET A 82 9.08 7.30 5.00
N SER A 83 8.72 8.32 5.77
CA SER A 83 9.49 9.56 5.91
C SER A 83 9.65 9.84 7.42
N THR A 84 9.31 11.04 7.87
CA THR A 84 9.55 11.47 9.25
C THR A 84 8.57 10.90 10.29
N ARG A 85 7.36 10.55 9.88
CA ARG A 85 6.34 10.02 10.81
C ARG A 85 6.37 8.50 10.82
N PHE A 86 6.24 7.93 12.02
CA PHE A 86 6.02 6.49 12.14
C PHE A 86 4.56 6.10 11.82
N GLY A 87 3.62 7.00 12.11
CA GLY A 87 2.18 6.79 11.98
C GLY A 87 1.46 6.87 13.34
N THR A 88 0.20 6.46 13.37
CA THR A 88 -0.64 6.50 14.58
C THR A 88 -0.76 5.11 15.19
N PRO A 89 -0.56 4.93 16.51
CA PRO A 89 -0.68 3.63 17.18
C PRO A 89 -2.02 2.94 16.93
N THR A 90 -1.99 1.65 16.61
CA THR A 90 -3.17 0.81 16.30
C THR A 90 -3.37 -0.27 17.34
N GLY A 91 -3.48 0.15 18.60
CA GLY A 91 -3.64 -0.74 19.74
C GLY A 91 -2.35 -1.49 20.08
N ARG A 92 -2.04 -2.58 19.37
CA ARG A 92 -0.85 -3.42 19.63
C ARG A 92 0.40 -3.00 18.85
N TYR A 93 0.25 -2.17 17.84
CA TYR A 93 1.33 -1.69 16.98
C TYR A 93 1.47 -0.18 17.16
N GLY A 94 2.69 0.33 17.01
CA GLY A 94 2.96 1.76 17.05
C GLY A 94 2.50 2.50 15.78
N SER A 95 2.21 1.77 14.68
CA SER A 95 1.51 2.35 13.52
C SER A 95 0.70 1.32 12.72
N GLY A 96 -0.20 1.81 11.85
CA GLY A 96 -0.87 1.00 10.83
C GLY A 96 0.14 0.39 9.85
N THR A 97 1.08 1.18 9.35
CA THR A 97 2.17 0.73 8.47
C THR A 97 3.03 -0.37 9.11
N GLU A 98 3.35 -0.28 10.40
CA GLU A 98 4.07 -1.34 11.11
C GLU A 98 3.28 -2.65 11.10
N LYS A 99 1.99 -2.59 11.40
CA LYS A 99 1.11 -3.76 11.38
C LYS A 99 1.08 -4.38 9.98
N GLU A 100 0.82 -3.57 8.97
CA GLU A 100 0.71 -3.99 7.56
C GLU A 100 2.00 -4.65 7.06
N PHE A 101 3.16 -4.07 7.37
CA PHE A 101 4.46 -4.68 7.06
C PHE A 101 4.66 -6.03 7.78
N LYS A 102 4.32 -6.10 9.07
CA LYS A 102 4.44 -7.34 9.85
C LYS A 102 3.54 -8.45 9.31
N ASP A 103 2.34 -8.10 8.84
CA ASP A 103 1.40 -9.04 8.23
C ASP A 103 1.94 -9.55 6.89
N ALA A 104 2.43 -8.67 6.01
CA ALA A 104 3.07 -9.04 4.74
C ALA A 104 4.31 -9.92 4.96
N LEU A 105 5.17 -9.55 5.90
CA LEU A 105 6.38 -10.33 6.24
C LEU A 105 6.04 -11.71 6.79
N LYS A 106 4.98 -11.82 7.61
CA LYS A 106 4.49 -13.11 8.11
C LYS A 106 4.01 -13.99 6.96
N GLN A 107 3.25 -13.43 6.03
CA GLN A 107 2.75 -14.15 4.86
C GLN A 107 3.93 -14.63 3.99
N TRP A 108 4.90 -13.76 3.72
CA TRP A 108 6.09 -14.11 2.95
C TRP A 108 6.89 -15.24 3.59
N LYS A 109 7.08 -15.20 4.91
CA LYS A 109 7.75 -16.30 5.63
C LYS A 109 7.02 -17.64 5.51
N SER A 110 5.68 -17.63 5.39
CA SER A 110 4.88 -18.86 5.27
C SER A 110 4.75 -19.38 3.84
N ALA A 111 4.72 -18.50 2.85
CA ALA A 111 4.28 -18.85 1.49
C ALA A 111 5.22 -18.34 0.37
N GLY A 112 6.28 -17.61 0.71
CA GLY A 112 7.18 -16.97 -0.26
C GLY A 112 6.57 -15.75 -1.00
N GLN A 113 5.38 -15.31 -0.59
CA GLN A 113 4.63 -14.18 -1.16
C GLN A 113 3.98 -13.35 -0.04
N PRO A 114 3.76 -12.04 -0.20
CA PRO A 114 3.95 -11.22 -1.41
C PRO A 114 5.41 -10.82 -1.64
N TRP A 115 5.72 -10.25 -2.81
CA TRP A 115 6.98 -9.52 -3.01
C TRP A 115 6.99 -8.27 -2.12
N ILE A 116 8.00 -8.12 -1.29
CA ILE A 116 8.08 -7.01 -0.33
C ILE A 116 9.14 -6.03 -0.79
N THR A 117 8.73 -4.77 -0.98
CA THR A 117 9.64 -3.64 -1.14
C THR A 117 9.31 -2.53 -0.15
N PHE A 118 10.33 -1.85 0.37
CA PHE A 118 10.18 -0.82 1.39
C PHE A 118 11.22 0.28 1.16
N TYR A 119 10.75 1.53 1.05
CA TYR A 119 11.59 2.69 0.78
C TYR A 119 11.48 3.74 1.88
N PHE A 120 12.57 4.49 2.06
CA PHE A 120 12.62 5.65 2.94
C PHE A 120 12.88 6.89 2.09
N ASP A 121 12.24 7.98 2.47
CA ASP A 121 12.55 9.30 1.93
C ASP A 121 13.87 9.82 2.53
N ASP A 122 14.82 10.10 1.65
CA ASP A 122 16.18 10.54 1.99
C ASP A 122 16.31 12.09 2.10
N ALA A 123 15.22 12.84 1.88
CA ALA A 123 15.26 14.29 1.95
C ALA A 123 15.52 14.77 3.40
N PRO A 124 16.44 15.74 3.61
CA PRO A 124 16.64 16.33 4.93
C PRO A 124 15.38 17.08 5.34
N LYS A 125 14.61 16.52 6.28
CA LYS A 125 13.39 17.12 6.81
C LYS A 125 13.59 17.61 8.24
N SER A 126 13.11 18.83 8.50
CA SER A 126 12.95 19.33 9.87
C SER A 126 11.88 18.50 10.56
N LEU A 127 12.23 17.84 11.68
CA LEU A 127 11.24 17.18 12.50
C LEU A 127 10.31 18.24 13.08
N SER A 128 9.04 18.25 12.65
CA SER A 128 8.00 18.98 13.37
C SER A 128 7.92 18.42 14.79
N LYS A 129 7.69 19.28 15.78
CA LYS A 129 7.54 18.89 17.19
C LYS A 129 6.60 17.68 17.34
N PRO A 130 6.85 16.76 18.29
CA PRO A 130 5.95 15.66 18.55
C PRO A 130 4.52 16.19 18.69
N GLN A 131 3.57 15.60 17.97
CA GLN A 131 2.17 15.90 18.23
C GLN A 131 1.86 15.43 19.64
N GLU A 132 1.56 16.39 20.53
CA GLU A 132 1.00 16.09 21.84
C GLU A 132 -0.31 15.34 21.60
N ILE A 133 -0.39 14.15 22.18
CA ILE A 133 -1.54 13.26 22.09
C ILE A 133 -2.50 13.75 23.18
N GLU A 134 -3.60 14.40 22.80
CA GLU A 134 -4.71 14.76 23.69
C GLU A 134 -5.60 13.53 23.98
#